data_AF-A0A1Q3Z379-F1
#
_entry.id   AF-A0A1Q3Z379-F1
#
_cell.length_a   1.000
_cell.length_b   1.000
_cell.length_c   1.000
_cell.angle_alpha   90.00
_cell.angle_beta   90.00
_cell.angle_gamma   90.00
#
_symmetry.space_group_name_H-M   'P 1'
#
loop_
_entity.id
_entity.type
_entity.pdbx_description
1 polymer ?
#
loop_
_entity_poly.entity_id
_entity_poly.type
_entity_poly.pdbx_seq_one_letter_code
_entity_poly.pdbx_strand_id
1 'polypeptide(L)'
;MPATGRIQGLTNAYNPAEALWRSAHYLDQLRGKFGNLGLAAAAYNGGENRVARFIAGTGDLAAETIDYVQIVTGIPVTDWLAGDVATTDYALSADKSFAEACIALAETSRMDKHFTPPTAIVQPWGIQLAEFFSPATARRAFARLQARHARVLDGEDLMLVARRNPNFGRALRYRVEIGRATRKDAETLCASLQKAGGACAVVSN
;
A
#
# COMPACT_ATOMS: atom_id res chain seq x y z
N MET A 1 3.39 -10.96 17.53
CA MET A 1 4.64 -11.26 18.28
C MET A 1 4.31 -11.54 19.75
N PRO A 2 4.49 -12.78 20.26
CA PRO A 2 4.12 -13.12 21.64
C PRO A 2 4.81 -12.26 22.73
N ALA A 3 6.07 -11.87 22.50
CA ALA A 3 6.81 -10.99 23.41
C ALA A 3 6.16 -9.60 23.54
N THR A 4 5.78 -8.98 22.42
CA THR A 4 5.03 -7.72 22.40
C THR A 4 3.69 -7.86 23.12
N GLY A 5 2.96 -8.95 22.86
CA GLY A 5 1.70 -9.23 23.56
C GLY A 5 1.87 -9.22 25.07
N ARG A 6 2.90 -9.89 25.59
CA ARG A 6 3.20 -9.92 27.03
C ARG A 6 3.53 -8.54 27.59
N ILE A 7 4.36 -7.75 26.90
CA ILE A 7 4.72 -6.38 27.31
C ILE A 7 3.46 -5.49 27.37
N GLN A 8 2.55 -5.67 26.41
CA GLN A 8 1.31 -4.92 26.33
C GLN A 8 0.20 -5.46 27.25
N GLY A 9 0.45 -6.52 28.01
CA GLY A 9 -0.51 -7.11 28.94
C GLY A 9 -1.60 -7.97 28.28
N LEU A 10 -1.34 -8.52 27.09
CA LEU A 10 -2.20 -9.49 26.42
C LEU A 10 -2.06 -10.86 27.11
N THR A 11 -3.16 -11.36 27.65
CA THR A 11 -3.21 -12.64 28.38
C THR A 11 -3.67 -13.79 27.48
N ASN A 12 -4.64 -13.55 26.60
CA ASN A 12 -5.10 -14.54 25.63
C ASN A 12 -5.11 -13.97 24.21
N ALA A 13 -4.13 -14.35 23.39
CA ALA A 13 -4.05 -13.94 21.99
C ALA A 13 -5.17 -14.51 21.10
N TYR A 14 -5.88 -15.54 21.56
CA TYR A 14 -7.02 -16.12 20.87
C TYR A 14 -8.36 -15.49 21.28
N ASN A 15 -8.38 -14.58 22.26
CA ASN A 15 -9.54 -13.75 22.54
C ASN A 15 -9.52 -12.53 21.62
N PRO A 16 -10.41 -12.45 20.59
CA PRO A 16 -10.35 -11.38 19.60
C PRO A 16 -10.62 -10.00 20.21
N ALA A 17 -11.50 -9.89 21.20
CA ALA A 17 -11.81 -8.61 21.84
C ALA A 17 -10.61 -8.07 22.61
N GLU A 18 -9.96 -8.93 23.40
CA GLU A 18 -8.75 -8.57 24.15
C GLU A 18 -7.59 -8.23 23.20
N ALA A 19 -7.37 -9.06 22.17
CA ALA A 19 -6.31 -8.85 21.20
C ALA A 19 -6.48 -7.52 20.45
N LEU A 20 -7.69 -7.20 19.99
CA LEU A 20 -8.00 -5.94 19.32
C LEU A 20 -7.80 -4.75 20.25
N TRP A 21 -8.30 -4.84 21.49
CA TRP A 21 -8.16 -3.77 22.47
C TRP A 21 -6.69 -3.47 22.78
N ARG A 22 -5.88 -4.51 23.04
CA ARG A 22 -4.44 -4.38 23.29
C ARG A 22 -3.68 -3.83 22.09
N SER A 23 -4.06 -4.27 20.88
CA SER A 23 -3.45 -3.78 19.64
C SER A 23 -3.73 -2.29 19.42
N ALA A 24 -4.97 -1.85 19.65
CA ALA A 24 -5.36 -0.45 19.53
C ALA A 24 -4.62 0.45 20.53
N HIS A 25 -4.53 0.03 21.79
CA HIS A 25 -3.75 0.76 22.81
C HIS A 25 -2.28 0.88 22.44
N TYR A 26 -1.67 -0.21 21.96
CA TYR A 26 -0.27 -0.17 21.56
C TYR A 26 -0.05 0.73 20.34
N LEU A 27 -0.94 0.69 19.34
CA LEU A 27 -0.93 1.62 18.21
C LEU A 27 -1.04 3.08 18.67
N ASP A 28 -1.86 3.38 19.67
CA ASP A 28 -2.00 4.73 20.22
C ASP A 28 -0.74 5.21 20.95
N GLN A 29 -0.11 4.32 21.73
CA GLN A 29 1.19 4.61 22.36
C GLN A 29 2.27 4.90 21.30
N LEU A 30 2.31 4.10 20.24
CA LEU A 30 3.25 4.29 19.13
C LEU A 30 2.96 5.59 18.38
N ARG A 31 1.69 5.95 18.18
CA ARG A 31 1.28 7.23 17.60
C ARG A 31 1.73 8.40 18.47
N GLY A 32 1.56 8.32 19.79
CA GLY A 32 2.09 9.32 20.71
C GLY A 32 3.62 9.43 20.67
N LYS A 33 4.32 8.31 20.51
CA LYS A 33 5.79 8.26 20.45
C LYS A 33 6.37 8.78 19.13
N PHE A 34 5.76 8.46 18.00
CA PHE A 34 6.28 8.75 16.67
C PHE A 34 5.52 9.85 15.93
N GLY A 35 4.48 10.42 16.54
CA GLY A 35 3.76 11.62 16.08
C GLY A 35 2.56 11.36 15.18
N ASN A 36 2.58 10.30 14.36
CA ASN A 36 1.48 10.01 13.43
C ASN A 36 1.22 8.50 13.25
N LEU A 37 0.07 8.17 12.65
CA LEU A 37 -0.39 6.79 12.47
C LEU A 37 0.44 5.98 11.47
N GLY A 38 1.03 6.60 10.44
CA GLY A 38 1.88 5.90 9.48
C GLY A 38 3.21 5.43 10.09
N LEU A 39 3.87 6.31 10.85
CA LEU A 39 5.09 5.95 11.60
C LEU A 39 4.78 4.98 12.74
N ALA A 40 3.61 5.09 13.38
CA ALA A 40 3.13 4.11 14.35
C ALA A 40 2.92 2.73 13.71
N ALA A 41 2.28 2.65 12.54
CA ALA A 41 2.10 1.41 11.79
C ALA A 41 3.45 0.80 11.37
N ALA A 42 4.40 1.64 10.95
CA ALA A 42 5.77 1.21 10.66
C ALA A 42 6.43 0.59 11.90
N ALA A 43 6.26 1.19 13.08
CA ALA A 43 6.87 0.72 14.32
C ALA A 43 6.20 -0.56 14.83
N TYR A 44 4.88 -0.66 14.64
CA TYR A 44 4.08 -1.84 14.98
C TYR A 44 4.55 -3.09 14.22
N ASN A 45 4.82 -2.95 12.92
CA ASN A 45 5.31 -4.05 12.07
C ASN A 45 6.84 -4.23 12.16
N GLY A 46 7.59 -3.15 11.93
CA GLY A 46 9.05 -3.17 11.73
C GLY A 46 9.89 -3.01 13.00
N GLY A 47 9.27 -2.70 14.13
CA GLY A 47 9.90 -2.50 15.44
C GLY A 47 10.31 -1.05 15.71
N GLU A 48 10.07 -0.60 16.94
CA GLU A 48 10.26 0.79 17.40
C GLU A 48 11.68 1.31 17.15
N ASN A 49 12.71 0.54 17.50
CA ASN A 49 14.11 0.97 17.35
C ASN A 49 14.51 1.17 15.88
N ARG A 50 13.91 0.40 14.97
CA ARG A 50 14.20 0.54 13.54
C ARG A 50 13.56 1.83 12.99
N VAL A 51 12.33 2.11 13.39
CA VAL A 51 11.64 3.35 13.02
C VAL A 51 12.32 4.57 13.61
N ALA A 52 12.78 4.51 14.86
CA ALA A 52 13.54 5.60 15.46
C ALA A 52 14.81 5.95 14.65
N ARG A 53 15.57 4.94 14.22
CA ARG A 53 16.75 5.16 13.35
C ARG A 53 16.40 5.69 11.97
N PHE A 54 15.30 5.19 11.40
CA PHE A 54 14.78 5.67 10.11
C PHE A 54 14.42 7.16 10.17
N ILE A 55 13.67 7.57 11.20
CA ILE A 55 13.33 8.99 11.41
C ILE A 55 14.60 9.83 11.61
N ALA A 56 15.58 9.31 12.35
CA ALA A 56 16.86 9.99 12.57
C ALA A 56 17.81 9.99 11.35
N GLY A 57 17.43 9.38 10.22
CA GLY A 57 18.30 9.25 9.04
C GLY A 57 19.54 8.37 9.25
N THR A 58 19.54 7.52 10.27
CA THR A 58 20.68 6.65 10.65
C THR A 58 20.44 5.17 10.33
N GLY A 59 19.35 4.86 9.63
CA GLY A 59 19.06 3.51 9.14
C GLY A 59 17.82 3.47 8.26
N ASP A 60 17.56 2.30 7.67
CA ASP A 60 16.44 2.11 6.75
C ASP A 60 15.34 1.21 7.33
N LEU A 61 14.18 1.26 6.70
CA LEU A 61 13.10 0.30 6.92
C LEU A 61 13.24 -0.91 6.00
N ALA A 62 12.86 -2.08 6.48
CA ALA A 62 12.75 -3.27 5.64
C ALA A 62 11.66 -3.06 4.58
N ALA A 63 11.84 -3.65 3.39
CA ALA A 63 10.86 -3.58 2.31
C ALA A 63 9.46 -4.01 2.79
N GLU A 64 9.37 -5.08 3.58
CA GLU A 64 8.13 -5.55 4.19
C GLU A 64 7.41 -4.44 4.99
N THR A 65 8.13 -3.68 5.80
CA THR A 65 7.54 -2.60 6.62
C THR A 65 7.09 -1.43 5.76
N ILE A 66 7.87 -1.06 4.74
CA ILE A 66 7.47 -0.01 3.77
C ILE A 66 6.16 -0.42 3.09
N ASP A 67 6.07 -1.68 2.67
CA ASP A 67 4.90 -2.22 1.99
C ASP A 67 3.70 -2.35 2.91
N TYR A 68 3.92 -2.79 4.15
CA TYR A 68 2.89 -2.88 5.17
C TYR A 68 2.18 -1.54 5.40
N VAL A 69 2.94 -0.45 5.55
CA VAL A 69 2.37 0.90 5.75
C VAL A 69 1.55 1.31 4.54
N GLN A 70 2.07 1.13 3.32
CA GLN A 70 1.35 1.45 2.08
C GLN A 70 0.05 0.65 1.95
N ILE A 71 0.07 -0.65 2.28
CA ILE A 71 -1.09 -1.54 2.14
C ILE A 71 -2.18 -1.17 3.14
N VAL A 72 -1.82 -0.87 4.39
CA VAL A 72 -2.79 -0.59 5.46
C VAL A 72 -3.33 0.82 5.37
N THR A 73 -2.50 1.80 5.02
CA THR A 73 -2.88 3.23 5.03
C THR A 73 -3.19 3.80 3.66
N GLY A 74 -2.81 3.12 2.58
CA GLY A 74 -2.87 3.66 1.22
C GLY A 74 -1.78 4.69 0.91
N ILE A 75 -0.91 5.04 1.87
CA ILE A 75 0.05 6.15 1.77
C ILE A 75 1.48 5.66 2.06
N PRO A 76 2.49 6.09 1.29
CA PRO A 76 3.88 5.70 1.52
C PRO A 76 4.41 6.17 2.87
N VAL A 77 5.21 5.35 3.54
CA VAL A 77 5.85 5.73 4.83
C VAL A 77 6.75 6.98 4.72
N THR A 78 7.28 7.26 3.53
CA THR A 78 8.07 8.47 3.26
C THR A 78 7.24 9.74 3.36
N ASP A 79 5.97 9.69 2.95
CA ASP A 79 5.09 10.85 2.92
C ASP A 79 4.63 11.14 4.36
N TRP A 80 4.40 10.08 5.14
CA TRP A 80 4.20 10.18 6.59
C TRP A 80 5.41 10.76 7.33
N LEU A 81 6.64 10.48 6.88
CA LEU A 81 7.86 11.06 7.45
C LEU A 81 8.02 12.54 7.06
N ALA A 82 7.71 12.89 5.81
CA ALA A 82 7.76 14.27 5.31
C ALA A 82 6.68 15.17 5.93
N GLY A 83 5.59 14.58 6.45
CA GLY A 83 4.44 15.32 6.95
C GLY A 83 3.47 15.74 5.85
N ASP A 84 3.62 15.20 4.65
CA ASP A 84 2.83 15.51 3.46
C ASP A 84 1.49 14.75 3.42
N VAL A 85 1.00 14.32 4.58
CA VAL A 85 -0.24 13.53 4.70
C VAL A 85 -1.34 14.42 5.24
N ALA A 86 -2.40 14.58 4.43
CA ALA A 86 -3.59 15.30 4.85
C ALA A 86 -4.22 14.65 6.10
N THR A 87 -4.73 15.48 7.00
CA THR A 87 -5.48 14.98 8.16
C THR A 87 -6.69 14.19 7.66
N THR A 88 -6.73 12.91 8.00
CA THR A 88 -7.84 12.03 7.64
C THR A 88 -8.91 12.13 8.71
N ASP A 89 -10.15 12.38 8.29
CA ASP A 89 -11.30 12.24 9.17
C ASP A 89 -11.65 10.75 9.31
N TYR A 90 -11.49 10.23 10.53
CA TYR A 90 -11.81 8.84 10.85
C TYR A 90 -13.24 8.68 11.42
N ALA A 91 -14.06 9.74 11.39
CA ALA A 91 -15.46 9.65 11.75
C ALA A 91 -16.20 8.69 10.80
N LEU A 92 -16.93 7.74 11.38
CA LEU A 92 -17.74 6.78 10.62
C LEU A 92 -19.09 7.36 10.19
N SER A 93 -19.51 8.47 10.78
CA SER A 93 -20.75 9.20 10.51
C SER A 93 -20.57 10.65 10.94
N ALA A 94 -21.22 11.57 10.23
CA ALA A 94 -21.16 13.01 10.52
C ALA A 94 -22.09 13.43 11.69
N ASP A 95 -23.05 12.57 12.01
CA ASP A 95 -24.19 12.83 12.89
C ASP A 95 -24.19 12.01 14.19
N LYS A 96 -23.35 10.97 14.30
CA LYS A 96 -23.27 10.07 15.46
C LYS A 96 -21.89 10.09 16.10
N SER A 97 -21.83 9.72 17.39
CA SER A 97 -20.54 9.46 18.01
C SER A 97 -19.84 8.26 17.34
N PHE A 98 -18.51 8.20 17.42
CA PHE A 98 -17.74 7.09 16.86
C PHE A 98 -18.22 5.73 17.39
N ALA A 99 -18.54 5.63 18.69
CA ALA A 99 -18.99 4.40 19.31
C ALA A 99 -20.34 3.92 18.74
N GLU A 100 -21.33 4.81 18.63
CA GLU A 100 -22.64 4.50 18.06
C GLU A 100 -22.52 4.11 16.59
N ALA A 101 -21.72 4.86 15.82
CA ALA A 101 -21.49 4.56 14.40
C ALA A 101 -20.72 3.25 14.20
N CYS A 102 -19.78 2.93 15.09
CA CYS A 102 -19.02 1.68 15.05
C CYS A 102 -19.91 0.47 15.34
N ILE A 103 -20.80 0.56 16.33
CA ILE A 103 -21.79 -0.48 16.64
C ILE A 103 -22.75 -0.66 15.45
N ALA A 104 -23.29 0.43 14.93
CA ALA A 104 -24.17 0.39 13.77
C ALA A 104 -23.47 -0.27 12.56
N LEU A 105 -22.21 0.10 12.30
CA LEU A 105 -21.40 -0.53 11.26
C LEU A 105 -21.23 -2.04 11.53
N ALA A 106 -20.97 -2.46 12.77
CA ALA A 106 -20.83 -3.88 13.09
C ALA A 106 -22.13 -4.67 12.87
N GLU A 107 -23.30 -4.06 13.10
CA GLU A 107 -24.61 -4.67 12.89
C GLU A 107 -25.00 -4.73 11.40
N THR A 108 -24.68 -3.68 10.64
CA THR A 108 -25.11 -3.56 9.24
C THR A 108 -24.08 -4.06 8.24
N SER A 109 -22.78 -4.03 8.60
CA SER A 109 -21.70 -4.46 7.73
C SER A 109 -21.83 -5.95 7.47
N ARG A 110 -22.19 -6.27 6.24
CA ARG A 110 -22.00 -7.60 5.71
C ARG A 110 -20.67 -7.56 5.00
N MET A 111 -19.63 -8.14 5.61
CA MET A 111 -18.48 -8.57 4.83
C MET A 111 -19.02 -9.36 3.66
N ASP A 112 -18.83 -8.86 2.44
CA ASP A 112 -19.22 -9.62 1.27
C ASP A 112 -18.39 -10.90 1.30
N LYS A 113 -19.07 -12.03 1.49
CA LYS A 113 -18.43 -13.35 1.51
C LYS A 113 -17.84 -13.69 0.14
N HIS A 114 -18.22 -12.93 -0.89
CA HIS A 114 -17.68 -12.96 -2.24
C HIS A 114 -16.78 -11.76 -2.53
N PHE A 115 -16.32 -11.02 -1.50
CA PHE A 115 -15.30 -9.98 -1.67
C PHE A 115 -14.06 -10.64 -2.26
N THR A 116 -14.03 -10.61 -3.57
CA THR A 116 -12.88 -10.90 -4.38
C THR A 116 -12.24 -9.54 -4.48
N PRO A 117 -11.06 -9.31 -3.86
CA PRO A 117 -10.36 -8.04 -4.06
C PRO A 117 -10.33 -7.81 -5.57
N PRO A 118 -10.77 -6.65 -6.07
CA PRO A 118 -10.97 -6.45 -7.49
C PRO A 118 -9.72 -6.94 -8.19
N THR A 119 -9.85 -8.03 -8.94
CA THR A 119 -8.83 -8.39 -9.92
C THR A 119 -8.76 -7.15 -10.78
N ALA A 120 -7.65 -6.42 -10.71
CA ALA A 120 -7.42 -5.23 -11.52
C ALA A 120 -7.97 -5.53 -12.91
N ILE A 121 -8.94 -4.76 -13.39
CA ILE A 121 -9.55 -4.99 -14.70
C ILE A 121 -8.38 -4.96 -15.69
N VAL A 122 -7.98 -6.13 -16.17
CA VAL A 122 -6.83 -6.24 -17.05
C VAL A 122 -7.31 -5.77 -18.40
N GLN A 123 -6.92 -4.54 -18.74
CA GLN A 123 -7.19 -3.98 -20.05
C GLN A 123 -6.48 -4.82 -21.12
N PRO A 124 -7.12 -5.06 -22.29
CA PRO A 124 -6.59 -5.94 -23.32
C PRO A 124 -5.26 -5.46 -23.92
N TRP A 125 -4.99 -4.17 -23.82
CA TRP A 125 -3.73 -3.54 -24.18
C TRP A 125 -3.19 -2.73 -23.01
N GLY A 126 -1.91 -2.41 -23.07
CA GLY A 126 -1.28 -1.51 -22.11
C GLY A 126 0.14 -1.17 -22.49
N ILE A 127 0.78 -0.34 -21.67
CA ILE A 127 2.21 -0.11 -21.74
C ILE A 127 2.87 -0.75 -20.53
N GLN A 128 3.87 -1.60 -20.77
CA GLN A 128 4.73 -2.15 -19.72
C GLN A 128 5.88 -1.17 -19.49
N LEU A 129 6.01 -0.72 -18.24
CA LEU A 129 7.05 0.22 -17.81
C LEU A 129 8.24 -0.52 -17.18
N ALA A 130 7.96 -1.58 -16.44
CA ALA A 130 8.96 -2.37 -15.73
C ALA A 130 8.40 -3.74 -15.31
N GLU A 131 9.26 -4.63 -14.81
CA GLU A 131 8.88 -5.94 -14.28
C GLU A 131 9.71 -6.29 -13.05
N PHE A 132 9.08 -6.87 -12.02
CA PHE A 132 9.73 -7.21 -10.75
C PHE A 132 9.26 -8.56 -10.21
N PHE A 133 10.00 -9.14 -9.27
CA PHE A 133 9.65 -10.41 -8.60
C PHE A 133 8.74 -10.23 -7.38
N SER A 134 8.48 -8.99 -6.97
CA SER A 134 7.64 -8.66 -5.81
C SER A 134 6.56 -7.66 -6.23
N PRO A 135 5.27 -7.90 -5.90
CA PRO A 135 4.20 -6.95 -6.20
C PRO A 135 4.49 -5.57 -5.58
N ALA A 136 5.12 -5.59 -4.43
CA ALA A 136 5.33 -4.42 -3.61
C ALA A 136 6.51 -3.56 -4.14
N THR A 137 7.57 -4.23 -4.60
CA THR A 137 8.64 -3.56 -5.36
C THR A 137 8.11 -2.95 -6.65
N ALA A 138 7.21 -3.65 -7.34
CA ALA A 138 6.55 -3.13 -8.55
C ALA A 138 5.71 -1.88 -8.27
N ARG A 139 4.91 -1.86 -7.18
CA ARG A 139 4.15 -0.68 -6.75
C ARG A 139 5.05 0.52 -6.45
N ARG A 140 6.13 0.33 -5.69
CA ARG A 140 7.11 1.41 -5.42
C ARG A 140 7.79 1.92 -6.68
N ALA A 141 8.12 1.03 -7.61
CA ALA A 141 8.71 1.41 -8.89
C ALA A 141 7.74 2.24 -9.73
N PHE A 142 6.45 1.87 -9.75
CA PHE A 142 5.42 2.68 -10.40
C PHE A 142 5.31 4.07 -9.79
N ALA A 143 5.19 4.19 -8.46
CA ALA A 143 5.11 5.49 -7.79
C ALA A 143 6.30 6.41 -8.13
N ARG A 144 7.52 5.86 -8.17
CA ARG A 144 8.71 6.63 -8.61
C ARG A 144 8.68 7.02 -10.09
N LEU A 145 8.20 6.14 -10.97
CA LEU A 145 8.05 6.43 -12.40
C LEU A 145 7.00 7.52 -12.62
N GLN A 146 5.87 7.43 -11.91
CA GLN A 146 4.80 8.41 -11.93
C GLN A 146 5.29 9.78 -11.47
N ALA A 147 5.98 9.86 -10.33
CA ALA A 147 6.58 11.11 -9.85
C ALA A 147 7.60 11.70 -10.82
N ARG A 148 8.47 10.85 -11.41
CA ARG A 148 9.50 11.30 -12.37
C ARG A 148 8.91 11.81 -13.69
N HIS A 149 7.85 11.18 -14.16
CA HIS A 149 7.19 11.50 -15.43
C HIS A 149 5.77 12.06 -15.20
N ALA A 150 5.59 12.86 -14.16
CA ALA A 150 4.27 13.34 -13.72
C ALA A 150 3.48 14.02 -14.86
N ARG A 151 4.16 14.75 -15.75
CA ARG A 151 3.52 15.36 -16.93
C ARG A 151 2.73 14.38 -17.82
N VAL A 152 3.12 13.10 -17.84
CA VAL A 152 2.49 12.06 -18.69
C VAL A 152 1.76 11.01 -17.86
N LEU A 153 2.23 10.72 -16.65
CA LEU A 153 1.75 9.60 -15.83
C LEU A 153 0.89 10.01 -14.64
N ASP A 154 0.74 11.31 -14.36
CA ASP A 154 -0.11 11.77 -13.27
C ASP A 154 -1.57 11.39 -13.52
N GLY A 155 -2.25 10.90 -12.48
CA GLY A 155 -3.61 10.36 -12.56
C GLY A 155 -3.76 8.99 -13.25
N GLU A 156 -2.69 8.38 -13.76
CA GLU A 156 -2.76 7.01 -14.31
C GLU A 156 -2.77 5.95 -13.20
N ASP A 157 -3.61 4.93 -13.38
CA ASP A 157 -3.72 3.80 -12.44
C ASP A 157 -2.73 2.68 -12.77
N LEU A 158 -2.12 2.13 -11.72
CA LEU A 158 -1.29 0.94 -11.84
C LEU A 158 -2.14 -0.30 -12.16
N MET A 159 -1.89 -0.88 -13.33
CA MET A 159 -2.32 -2.25 -13.66
C MET A 159 -1.17 -3.21 -13.38
N LEU A 160 -1.26 -3.95 -12.27
CA LEU A 160 -0.22 -4.90 -11.88
C LEU A 160 -0.56 -6.31 -12.39
N VAL A 161 0.13 -6.77 -13.43
CA VAL A 161 -0.15 -8.07 -14.05
C VAL A 161 0.85 -9.12 -13.58
N ALA A 162 0.36 -10.15 -12.90
CA ALA A 162 1.17 -11.29 -12.48
C ALA A 162 1.27 -12.32 -13.62
N ARG A 163 2.49 -12.64 -14.06
CA ARG A 163 2.75 -13.63 -15.13
C ARG A 163 3.90 -14.55 -14.73
N ARG A 164 3.85 -15.79 -15.22
CA ARG A 164 5.02 -16.68 -15.26
C ARG A 164 5.49 -16.70 -16.71
N ASN A 165 6.78 -16.46 -16.93
CA ASN A 165 7.39 -16.56 -18.25
C ASN A 165 8.27 -17.82 -18.30
N PRO A 166 7.78 -18.94 -18.88
CA PRO A 166 8.52 -20.20 -18.90
C PRO A 166 9.92 -20.08 -19.51
N ASN A 167 10.13 -19.15 -20.44
CA ASN A 167 11.41 -18.90 -21.11
C ASN A 167 12.43 -18.16 -20.21
N PHE A 168 11.98 -17.58 -19.10
CA PHE A 168 12.81 -16.87 -18.12
C PHE A 168 12.68 -17.48 -16.71
N GLY A 169 12.37 -18.77 -16.65
CA GLY A 169 12.24 -19.54 -15.41
C GLY A 169 10.82 -19.61 -14.86
N ARG A 170 10.68 -20.23 -13.68
CA ARG A 170 9.35 -20.49 -13.07
C ARG A 170 8.92 -19.43 -12.06
N ALA A 171 9.79 -18.47 -11.77
CA ALA A 171 9.52 -17.40 -10.81
C ALA A 171 8.33 -16.56 -11.29
N LEU A 172 7.40 -16.28 -10.37
CA LEU A 172 6.30 -15.37 -10.63
C LEU A 172 6.86 -13.94 -10.75
N ARG A 173 6.45 -13.23 -11.79
CA ARG A 173 6.82 -11.84 -12.03
C ARG A 173 5.59 -10.96 -12.11
N TYR A 174 5.78 -9.69 -11.76
CA TYR A 174 4.76 -8.67 -11.71
C TYR A 174 5.16 -7.54 -12.65
N ARG A 175 4.41 -7.41 -13.74
CA ARG A 175 4.59 -6.33 -14.72
C ARG A 175 3.88 -5.08 -14.21
N VAL A 176 4.60 -3.97 -14.23
CA VAL A 176 4.08 -2.63 -13.98
C VAL A 176 3.53 -2.13 -15.30
N GLU A 177 2.20 -2.08 -15.41
CA GLU A 177 1.52 -1.65 -16.63
C GLU A 177 0.56 -0.51 -16.37
N ILE A 178 0.25 0.23 -17.43
CA ILE A 178 -0.89 1.14 -17.50
C ILE A 178 -1.83 0.60 -18.59
N GLY A 179 -3.07 0.28 -18.20
CA GLY A 179 -4.04 -0.39 -19.05
C GLY A 179 -4.72 0.55 -20.05
N ARG A 180 -5.04 0.02 -21.24
CA ARG A 180 -5.78 0.69 -22.32
C ARG A 180 -6.71 -0.28 -23.07
N ALA A 181 -7.86 0.23 -23.50
CA ALA A 181 -8.83 -0.57 -24.26
C ALA A 181 -8.32 -0.97 -25.65
N THR A 182 -7.46 -0.15 -26.28
CA THR A 182 -6.96 -0.41 -27.63
C THR A 182 -5.44 -0.29 -27.73
N ARG A 183 -4.87 -0.97 -28.74
CA ARG A 183 -3.45 -0.87 -29.09
C ARG A 183 -3.04 0.58 -29.39
N LYS A 184 -3.89 1.31 -30.12
CA LYS A 184 -3.63 2.70 -30.53
C LYS A 184 -3.51 3.64 -29.34
N ASP A 185 -4.34 3.45 -28.32
CA ASP A 185 -4.27 4.25 -27.09
C ASP A 185 -2.99 3.95 -26.31
N ALA A 186 -2.57 2.68 -26.25
CA ALA A 186 -1.31 2.27 -25.63
C ALA A 186 -0.10 2.84 -26.40
N GLU A 187 -0.11 2.80 -27.73
CA GLU A 187 0.94 3.40 -28.58
C GLU A 187 1.02 4.92 -28.37
N THR A 188 -0.12 5.60 -28.29
CA THR A 188 -0.19 7.05 -28.06
C THR A 188 0.41 7.43 -26.71
N LEU A 189 0.06 6.70 -25.65
CA LEU A 189 0.65 6.90 -24.33
C LEU A 189 2.15 6.60 -24.32
N CYS A 190 2.57 5.47 -24.90
CA CYS A 190 3.98 5.08 -24.93
C CYS A 190 4.83 6.10 -25.68
N ALA A 191 4.35 6.59 -26.84
CA ALA A 191 5.02 7.65 -27.59
C ALA A 191 5.14 8.95 -26.79
N SER A 192 4.10 9.31 -26.02
CA SER A 192 4.13 10.50 -25.16
C SER A 192 5.15 10.36 -24.03
N LEU A 193 5.23 9.17 -23.40
CA LEU A 193 6.19 8.87 -22.36
C LEU A 193 7.63 8.86 -22.90
N GLN A 194 7.86 8.26 -24.08
CA GLN A 194 9.17 8.25 -24.74
C GLN A 194 9.65 9.67 -25.08
N LYS A 195 8.76 10.54 -25.57
CA LYS A 195 9.07 11.97 -25.79
C LYS A 195 9.43 12.71 -24.50
N ALA A 196 8.89 12.28 -23.37
CA ALA A 196 9.23 12.79 -22.04
C ALA A 196 10.46 12.08 -21.41
N GLY A 197 11.21 11.29 -22.19
CA GLY A 197 12.44 10.61 -21.76
C GLY A 197 12.20 9.32 -20.95
N GLY A 198 10.97 8.82 -20.88
CA GLY A 198 10.64 7.54 -20.24
C GLY A 198 10.77 6.35 -21.18
N ALA A 199 10.79 5.14 -20.62
CA ALA A 199 10.82 3.90 -21.38
C ALA A 199 9.51 3.12 -21.19
N CYS A 200 9.03 2.50 -22.27
CA CYS A 200 7.84 1.65 -22.27
C CYS A 200 7.86 0.68 -23.44
N ALA A 201 7.14 -0.43 -23.29
CA ALA A 201 6.81 -1.35 -24.37
C ALA A 201 5.29 -1.53 -24.43
N VAL A 202 4.70 -1.46 -25.62
CA VAL A 202 3.27 -1.76 -25.81
C VAL A 202 3.08 -3.27 -25.74
N VAL A 203 2.12 -3.71 -24.92
CA VAL A 203 1.84 -5.14 -24.69
C VAL A 203 0.36 -5.44 -24.88
N SER A 204 0.07 -6.65 -25.36
CA SER A 204 -1.25 -7.26 -25.33
C SER A 204 -1.36 -8.18 -24.12
N ASN A 205 -2.50 -8.17 -23.44
CA ASN A 205 -2.69 -8.90 -22.17
C ASN A 205 -3.46 -10.20 -22.29
#